data_AF-A0AAV0WZX1-F1
#
_entry.id   AF-A0AAV0WZX1-F1
#
_cell.length_a   1.000
_cell.length_b   1.000
_cell.length_c   1.000
_cell.angle_alpha   90.00
_cell.angle_beta   90.00
_cell.angle_gamma   90.00
#
_symmetry.space_group_name_H-M   'P 1'
#
loop_
_entity.id
_entity.type
_entity.pdbx_description
1 polymer ?
#
loop_
_entity_poly.entity_id
_entity_poly.type
_entity_poly.pdbx_seq_one_letter_code
_entity_poly.pdbx_strand_id
1 'polypeptide(L)'
;MLTTQIETHNYICLTADIWSSNNKSYMGMTCHFIEDTYDRKSYVLGCQRVKGAHNYLNIMEVLTEMMDKFKIDVSKVTHIVTDNASNFGKSFKVFSSSSLPEIQQTSLQCTGNFHEEDDLSSCSSDNAMDSEDSDIEIVEMDSMFSNTKNIEKDNDKMCLPQYMRCCAHTLSLIATCDVSKITDANYVKVSKSTFNKLLYCNL
;
A
#
# COMPACT_ATOMS: atom_id res chain seq x y z
N MET A 1 -22.03 -7.25 -16.14
CA MET A 1 -21.28 -6.06 -15.65
C MET A 1 -20.35 -6.53 -14.53
N LEU A 2 -19.16 -5.97 -14.37
CA LEU A 2 -18.16 -6.45 -13.41
C LEU A 2 -18.71 -6.53 -11.97
N THR A 3 -19.54 -5.57 -11.57
CA THR A 3 -20.21 -5.54 -10.26
C THR A 3 -21.06 -6.78 -9.98
N THR A 4 -21.76 -7.31 -10.99
CA THR A 4 -22.51 -8.57 -10.87
C THR A 4 -21.59 -9.76 -10.65
N GLN A 5 -20.45 -9.80 -11.33
CA GLN A 5 -19.47 -10.89 -11.13
C GLN A 5 -18.85 -10.82 -9.74
N ILE A 6 -18.48 -9.63 -9.27
CA ILE A 6 -17.98 -9.45 -7.90
C ILE A 6 -19.03 -9.90 -6.88
N GLU A 7 -20.30 -9.57 -7.12
CA GLU A 7 -21.39 -9.87 -6.19
C GLU A 7 -21.60 -11.37 -5.99
N THR A 8 -21.43 -12.19 -7.04
CA THR A 8 -21.62 -13.64 -6.96
C THR A 8 -20.48 -14.38 -6.26
N HIS A 9 -19.32 -13.74 -6.05
CA HIS A 9 -18.17 -14.38 -5.40
C HIS A 9 -18.14 -14.02 -3.91
N ASN A 10 -17.95 -15.03 -3.07
CA ASN A 10 -17.86 -14.86 -1.61
C ASN A 10 -16.54 -14.21 -1.18
N TYR A 11 -15.47 -14.44 -1.95
CA TYR A 11 -14.12 -14.00 -1.62
C TYR A 11 -13.45 -13.39 -2.84
N ILE A 12 -12.87 -12.22 -2.64
CA ILE A 12 -12.05 -11.52 -3.64
C ILE A 12 -10.73 -11.07 -3.01
N CYS A 13 -9.74 -10.82 -3.85
CA CYS A 13 -8.49 -10.19 -3.48
C CYS A 13 -8.31 -8.93 -4.34
N LEU A 14 -7.86 -7.85 -3.72
CA LEU A 14 -7.59 -6.60 -4.41
C LEU A 14 -6.09 -6.39 -4.46
N THR A 15 -5.61 -5.69 -5.49
CA THR A 15 -4.27 -5.11 -5.45
C THR A 15 -4.40 -3.62 -5.73
N ALA A 16 -3.54 -2.84 -5.09
CA ALA A 16 -3.46 -1.40 -5.28
C ALA A 16 -2.00 -0.99 -5.45
N ASP A 17 -1.76 -0.14 -6.45
CA ASP A 17 -0.46 0.43 -6.72
C ASP A 17 -0.59 1.95 -6.82
N ILE A 18 0.37 2.69 -6.27
CA ILE A 18 0.41 4.15 -6.34
C ILE A 18 1.73 4.57 -6.93
N TRP A 19 1.65 5.44 -7.94
CA TRP A 19 2.83 6.03 -8.54
C TRP A 19 2.63 7.52 -8.78
N SER A 20 3.75 8.21 -8.97
CA SER A 20 3.81 9.61 -9.34
C SER A 20 4.24 9.74 -10.79
N SER A 21 3.56 10.58 -11.57
CA SER A 21 3.94 10.95 -12.92
C SER A 21 3.56 12.41 -13.19
N ASN A 22 4.48 13.19 -13.76
CA ASN A 22 4.26 14.61 -14.10
C ASN A 22 3.67 15.44 -12.93
N ASN A 23 4.28 15.32 -11.74
CA ASN A 23 3.85 15.98 -10.49
C ASN A 23 2.41 15.66 -10.08
N LYS A 24 1.91 14.49 -10.48
CA LYS A 24 0.58 14.00 -10.14
C LYS A 24 0.65 12.55 -9.70
N SER A 25 -0.28 12.21 -8.84
CA SER A 25 -0.36 10.93 -8.16
C SER A 25 -1.51 10.13 -8.73
N TYR A 26 -1.29 8.85 -8.96
CA TYR A 26 -2.30 7.94 -9.48
C TYR A 26 -2.32 6.67 -8.65
N MET A 27 -3.53 6.13 -8.43
CA MET A 27 -3.75 4.84 -7.82
C MET A 27 -4.43 3.92 -8.82
N GLY A 28 -3.75 2.85 -9.19
CA GLY A 28 -4.32 1.74 -9.94
C GLY A 28 -4.85 0.70 -8.96
N MET A 29 -6.03 0.14 -9.23
CA MET A 29 -6.58 -0.95 -8.43
C MET A 29 -7.13 -2.05 -9.33
N THR A 30 -6.83 -3.30 -8.97
CA THR A 30 -7.35 -4.47 -9.66
C THR A 30 -8.02 -5.43 -8.68
N CYS A 31 -9.03 -6.15 -9.16
CA CYS A 31 -9.79 -7.15 -8.42
C CYS A 31 -9.51 -8.54 -9.02
N HIS A 32 -9.32 -9.50 -8.14
CA HIS A 32 -9.00 -10.88 -8.48
C HIS A 32 -9.92 -11.83 -7.73
N PHE A 33 -10.39 -12.85 -8.42
CA PHE A 33 -11.14 -13.95 -7.84
C PHE A 33 -10.92 -15.22 -8.66
N ILE A 34 -11.23 -16.36 -8.07
CA ILE A 34 -11.08 -17.68 -8.71
C ILE A 34 -12.49 -18.17 -9.04
N GLU A 35 -12.71 -18.56 -10.29
CA GLU A 35 -13.97 -19.18 -10.73
C GLU A 35 -14.00 -20.68 -10.35
N ASP A 36 -15.17 -21.32 -10.45
CA ASP A 36 -15.34 -22.75 -10.17
C ASP A 36 -14.45 -23.66 -11.06
N THR A 37 -13.97 -23.14 -12.20
CA THR A 37 -13.00 -23.82 -13.07
C THR A 37 -11.56 -23.79 -12.54
N TYR A 38 -11.33 -23.16 -11.38
CA TYR A 38 -10.02 -22.82 -10.83
C TYR A 38 -9.21 -21.80 -11.63
N ASP A 39 -9.84 -21.14 -12.60
CA ASP A 39 -9.20 -20.04 -13.33
C ASP A 39 -9.24 -18.76 -12.52
N ARG A 40 -8.07 -18.16 -12.29
CA ARG A 40 -7.98 -16.82 -11.72
C ARG A 40 -8.41 -15.78 -12.75
N LYS A 41 -9.46 -15.03 -12.44
CA LYS A 41 -9.82 -13.82 -13.19
C LYS A 41 -9.23 -12.59 -12.53
N SER A 42 -8.89 -11.61 -13.35
CA SER A 42 -8.27 -10.35 -12.94
C SER A 42 -8.89 -9.21 -13.73
N TYR A 43 -9.40 -8.21 -13.03
CA TYR A 43 -10.10 -7.08 -13.63
C TYR A 43 -9.55 -5.77 -13.08
N VAL A 44 -9.30 -4.81 -13.97
CA VAL A 44 -8.93 -3.47 -13.56
C VAL A 44 -10.19 -2.74 -13.09
N LEU A 45 -10.21 -2.33 -11.82
CA LEU A 45 -11.28 -1.48 -11.26
C LEU A 45 -11.10 -0.04 -11.73
N GLY A 46 -9.86 0.42 -11.83
CA GLY A 46 -9.56 1.69 -12.47
C GLY A 46 -8.17 2.21 -12.15
N CYS A 47 -7.90 3.39 -12.70
CA CYS A 47 -6.77 4.23 -12.35
C CYS A 47 -7.33 5.60 -11.96
N GLN A 48 -7.22 5.95 -10.69
CA GLN A 48 -7.76 7.20 -10.15
C GLN A 48 -6.65 8.17 -9.80
N ARG A 49 -6.90 9.46 -9.97
CA ARG A 49 -5.96 10.49 -9.53
C ARG A 49 -6.10 10.71 -8.04
N VAL A 50 -5.01 10.50 -7.29
CA VAL A 50 -4.93 10.92 -5.88
C VAL A 50 -4.63 12.43 -5.87
N LYS A 51 -5.51 13.24 -5.28
CA LYS A 51 -5.33 14.69 -5.20
C LYS A 51 -4.65 15.05 -3.88
N GLY A 52 -3.79 16.07 -3.89
CA GLY A 52 -3.03 16.49 -2.71
C GLY A 52 -1.82 15.61 -2.44
N ALA A 53 -1.31 15.64 -1.21
CA ALA A 53 -0.17 14.83 -0.80
C ALA A 53 -0.50 13.33 -0.81
N HIS A 54 0.50 12.46 -0.99
CA HIS A 54 0.37 11.01 -0.87
C HIS A 54 0.28 10.58 0.60
N ASN A 55 -0.50 11.27 1.42
CA ASN A 55 -0.66 10.90 2.81
C ASN A 55 -1.61 9.69 2.92
N TYR A 56 -1.51 9.01 4.05
CA TYR A 56 -2.28 7.80 4.35
C TYR A 56 -3.81 8.03 4.41
N LEU A 57 -4.26 9.28 4.61
CA LEU A 57 -5.68 9.68 4.59
C LEU A 57 -6.23 9.63 3.17
N ASN A 58 -5.56 10.30 2.23
CA ASN A 58 -5.97 10.35 0.82
C ASN A 58 -5.91 8.96 0.17
N ILE A 59 -4.97 8.11 0.59
CA ILE A 59 -4.91 6.71 0.15
C ILE A 59 -6.17 5.94 0.57
N MET A 60 -6.56 6.07 1.85
CA MET A 60 -7.75 5.41 2.38
C MET A 60 -9.02 5.91 1.68
N GLU A 61 -9.13 7.23 1.47
CA GLU A 61 -10.27 7.83 0.78
C GLU A 61 -10.42 7.25 -0.63
N VAL A 62 -9.36 7.26 -1.45
CA VAL A 62 -9.41 6.74 -2.83
C VAL A 62 -9.68 5.23 -2.87
N LEU A 63 -9.11 4.45 -1.95
CA LEU A 63 -9.39 3.01 -1.85
C LEU A 63 -10.88 2.74 -1.59
N THR A 64 -11.47 3.45 -0.63
CA THR A 64 -12.88 3.27 -0.29
C THR A 64 -13.80 3.78 -1.40
N GLU A 65 -13.51 4.94 -1.99
CA GLU A 65 -14.26 5.43 -3.17
C GLU A 65 -14.26 4.41 -4.31
N MET A 66 -13.12 3.74 -4.55
CA MET A 66 -13.03 2.66 -5.54
C MET A 66 -13.88 1.46 -5.15
N MET A 67 -13.84 1.02 -3.89
CA MET A 67 -14.66 -0.10 -3.43
C MET A 67 -16.16 0.22 -3.53
N ASP A 68 -16.58 1.40 -3.09
CA ASP A 68 -17.97 1.86 -3.12
C ASP A 68 -18.51 1.96 -4.55
N LYS A 69 -17.70 2.50 -5.48
CA LYS A 69 -18.06 2.60 -6.90
C LYS A 69 -18.38 1.24 -7.52
N PHE A 70 -17.68 0.19 -7.10
CA PHE A 70 -17.92 -1.18 -7.56
C PHE A 70 -18.83 -1.99 -6.63
N LYS A 71 -19.38 -1.37 -5.58
CA LYS A 71 -20.22 -2.01 -4.56
C LYS A 71 -19.52 -3.23 -3.95
N ILE A 72 -18.21 -3.11 -3.71
CA ILE A 72 -17.42 -4.14 -3.07
C ILE A 72 -17.67 -4.09 -1.57
N ASP A 73 -18.26 -5.15 -1.03
CA ASP A 73 -18.34 -5.34 0.41
C ASP A 73 -16.96 -5.71 0.97
N VAL A 74 -16.50 -4.96 1.96
CA VAL A 74 -15.26 -5.20 2.72
C VAL A 74 -15.20 -6.62 3.28
N SER A 75 -16.34 -7.21 3.66
CA SER A 75 -16.41 -8.58 4.19
C SER A 75 -15.99 -9.67 3.18
N LYS A 76 -16.08 -9.38 1.88
CA LYS A 76 -15.64 -10.28 0.80
C LYS A 76 -14.15 -10.13 0.50
N VAL A 77 -13.53 -9.04 0.92
CA VAL A 77 -12.12 -8.74 0.62
C VAL A 77 -11.25 -9.51 1.58
N THR A 78 -10.57 -10.54 1.05
CA THR A 78 -9.60 -11.31 1.83
C THR A 78 -8.39 -10.46 2.18
N HIS A 79 -7.75 -9.87 1.16
CA HIS A 79 -6.59 -9.00 1.32
C HIS A 79 -6.55 -7.94 0.22
N ILE A 80 -5.98 -6.78 0.56
CA ILE A 80 -5.46 -5.80 -0.41
C ILE A 80 -3.94 -5.94 -0.49
N VAL A 81 -3.41 -6.31 -1.66
CA VAL A 81 -1.96 -6.39 -1.89
C VAL A 81 -1.44 -5.05 -2.38
N THR A 82 -0.48 -4.47 -1.67
CA THR A 82 0.15 -3.19 -2.04
C THR A 82 1.66 -3.34 -2.14
N ASP A 83 2.34 -2.35 -2.69
CA ASP A 83 3.80 -2.27 -2.54
C ASP A 83 4.18 -2.01 -1.06
N ASN A 84 5.49 -1.94 -0.78
CA ASN A 84 6.00 -1.68 0.56
C ASN A 84 6.15 -0.17 0.85
N ALA A 85 5.41 0.70 0.16
CA ALA A 85 5.47 2.13 0.44
C ALA A 85 4.95 2.42 1.86
N SER A 86 5.66 3.28 2.59
CA SER A 86 5.36 3.62 3.99
C SER A 86 3.95 4.17 4.20
N ASN A 87 3.43 4.91 3.21
CA ASN A 87 2.10 5.50 3.28
C ASN A 87 0.97 4.46 3.22
N PHE A 88 1.15 3.36 2.47
CA PHE A 88 0.20 2.24 2.53
C PHE A 88 0.23 1.56 3.90
N GLY A 89 1.43 1.20 4.39
CA GLY A 89 1.58 0.57 5.70
C GLY A 89 0.96 1.41 6.83
N LYS A 90 1.14 2.73 6.79
CA LYS A 90 0.51 3.66 7.74
C LYS A 90 -1.01 3.71 7.58
N SER A 91 -1.52 3.74 6.35
CA SER A 91 -2.97 3.77 6.07
C SER A 91 -3.67 2.55 6.65
N PHE A 92 -3.19 1.35 6.34
CA PHE A 92 -3.77 0.13 6.87
C PHE A 92 -3.60 0.01 8.38
N LYS A 93 -2.45 0.41 8.95
CA LYS A 93 -2.26 0.41 10.41
C LYS A 93 -3.27 1.30 11.14
N VAL A 94 -3.63 2.46 10.57
CA VAL A 94 -4.56 3.42 11.18
C VAL A 94 -6.02 3.01 10.94
N PHE A 95 -6.35 2.46 9.77
CA PHE A 95 -7.74 2.24 9.33
C PHE A 95 -8.19 0.78 9.29
N SER A 96 -7.34 -0.20 9.58
CA SER A 96 -7.80 -1.59 9.76
C SER A 96 -8.55 -1.71 11.09
N SER A 97 -9.77 -2.24 11.10
CA SER A 97 -10.47 -2.50 12.36
C SER A 97 -9.80 -3.65 13.10
N SER A 98 -9.46 -3.41 14.36
CA SER A 98 -9.01 -4.41 15.33
C SER A 98 -10.11 -5.38 15.80
N SER A 99 -11.24 -5.49 15.08
CA SER A 99 -12.39 -6.30 15.48
C SER A 99 -12.85 -7.21 14.34
N LEU A 100 -12.11 -8.28 14.08
CA LEU A 100 -12.68 -9.48 13.47
C LEU A 100 -12.59 -10.62 14.51
N PRO A 101 -13.62 -11.46 14.64
CA PRO A 101 -13.67 -12.53 15.64
C PRO A 101 -12.51 -13.52 15.47
N GLU A 102 -12.04 -13.97 16.62
CA GLU A 102 -10.88 -14.82 16.92
C GLU A 102 -10.93 -16.22 16.27
N ILE A 103 -10.94 -16.31 14.94
CA ILE A 103 -10.86 -17.61 14.22
C ILE A 103 -9.74 -17.65 13.16
N GLN A 104 -9.04 -16.54 12.87
CA GLN A 104 -7.93 -16.53 11.90
C GLN A 104 -6.63 -15.90 12.41
N GLN A 105 -6.39 -15.91 13.72
CA GLN A 105 -5.06 -15.60 14.25
C GLN A 105 -4.05 -16.75 14.03
N THR A 106 -4.51 -17.96 13.69
CA THR A 106 -3.67 -19.14 13.49
C THR A 106 -3.00 -19.22 12.11
N SER A 107 -3.37 -18.40 11.12
CA SER A 107 -2.67 -18.32 9.82
C SER A 107 -1.60 -17.21 9.77
N LEU A 108 -1.59 -16.29 10.75
CA LEU A 108 -0.57 -15.24 10.89
C LEU A 108 0.81 -15.76 11.31
N GLN A 109 0.96 -17.07 11.58
CA GLN A 109 2.26 -17.71 11.86
C GLN A 109 3.00 -18.22 10.62
N CYS A 110 2.42 -18.16 9.41
CA CYS A 110 3.09 -18.62 8.18
C CYS A 110 3.46 -17.51 7.18
N THR A 111 3.09 -16.26 7.44
CA THR A 111 3.67 -15.09 6.76
C THR A 111 4.62 -14.43 7.73
N GLY A 112 5.93 -14.44 7.42
CA GLY A 112 6.97 -13.86 8.26
C GLY A 112 6.69 -12.40 8.59
N ASN A 113 5.99 -12.17 9.71
CA ASN A 113 6.03 -10.92 10.45
C ASN A 113 7.44 -10.84 11.03
N PHE A 114 8.36 -10.24 10.27
CA PHE A 114 9.54 -9.64 10.89
C PHE A 114 9.01 -8.59 11.85
N HIS A 115 9.09 -8.93 13.14
CA HIS A 115 8.88 -8.02 14.24
C HIS A 115 9.85 -6.85 14.03
N GLU A 116 9.36 -5.73 13.51
CA GLU A 116 10.12 -4.48 13.49
C GLU A 116 10.06 -3.89 14.89
N GLU A 117 10.91 -4.42 15.77
CA GLU A 117 11.54 -3.59 16.79
C GLU A 117 13.02 -3.42 16.38
N ASP A 118 13.39 -2.15 16.26
CA ASP A 118 14.72 -1.55 16.15
C ASP A 118 15.58 -1.76 14.88
N ASP A 119 16.00 -0.59 14.36
CA ASP A 119 17.20 -0.32 13.57
C ASP A 119 17.33 -0.94 12.17
N LEU A 120 16.53 -0.44 11.23
CA LEU A 120 16.92 -0.43 9.81
C LEU A 120 16.96 1.02 9.32
N SER A 121 18.17 1.57 9.35
CA SER A 121 18.56 2.77 8.62
C SER A 121 18.00 2.73 7.20
N SER A 122 17.05 3.61 6.92
CA SER A 122 16.51 3.85 5.58
C SER A 122 17.62 4.41 4.68
N CYS A 123 18.28 3.54 3.93
CA CYS A 123 19.08 3.98 2.79
C CYS A 123 18.18 4.24 1.57
N SER A 124 17.24 5.18 1.73
CA SER A 124 16.56 5.81 0.60
C SER A 124 17.33 7.08 0.27
N SER A 125 18.36 6.94 -0.57
CA SER A 125 19.03 8.10 -1.16
C SER A 125 18.22 8.64 -2.34
N ASP A 126 17.12 9.32 -2.03
CA ASP A 126 16.51 10.28 -2.94
C ASP A 126 16.95 11.69 -2.50
N ASN A 127 18.11 12.11 -3.02
CA ASN A 127 18.59 13.48 -2.87
C ASN A 127 17.75 14.41 -3.76
N ALA A 128 16.64 14.92 -3.24
CA ALA A 128 16.12 16.21 -3.65
C ALA A 128 16.58 17.23 -2.61
N MET A 129 17.51 18.10 -3.00
CA MET A 129 17.96 19.20 -2.16
C MET A 129 16.79 20.18 -1.96
N ASP A 130 16.35 20.34 -0.72
CA ASP A 130 15.74 21.59 -0.28
C ASP A 130 16.28 21.88 1.13
N SER A 131 17.24 22.79 1.17
CA SER A 131 17.66 23.46 2.38
C SER A 131 16.63 24.54 2.69
N GLU A 132 16.03 24.54 3.88
CA GLU A 132 16.01 25.68 4.81
C GLU A 132 15.67 25.17 6.23
N ASP A 133 16.28 25.85 7.21
CA ASP A 133 16.34 25.52 8.63
C ASP A 133 15.15 26.11 9.40
N SER A 134 14.89 25.57 10.60
CA SER A 134 14.06 26.07 11.71
C SER A 134 12.53 26.20 11.55
N ASP A 135 11.78 25.29 12.19
CA ASP A 135 11.14 25.54 13.51
C ASP A 135 10.33 24.30 13.96
N ILE A 136 10.59 23.80 15.18
CA ILE A 136 9.75 22.77 15.82
C ILE A 136 8.48 23.46 16.35
N GLU A 137 7.38 23.33 15.62
CA GLU A 137 6.05 23.60 16.16
C GLU A 137 5.62 22.46 17.08
N ILE A 138 5.53 22.75 18.38
CA ILE A 138 4.88 21.86 19.35
C ILE A 138 3.37 21.94 19.11
N VAL A 139 2.84 21.01 18.32
CA VAL A 139 1.39 20.90 18.09
C VAL A 139 0.76 20.23 19.31
N GLU A 140 -0.10 20.99 20.00
CA GLU A 140 -0.89 20.52 21.13
C GLU A 140 -1.82 19.37 20.70
N MET A 141 -1.80 18.25 21.44
CA MET A 141 -2.54 17.00 21.13
C MET A 141 -4.04 17.25 20.86
N ASP A 142 -4.63 18.26 21.49
CA ASP A 142 -6.05 18.63 21.35
C ASP A 142 -6.41 19.26 19.99
N SER A 143 -5.43 19.79 19.25
CA SER A 143 -5.64 20.35 17.90
C SER A 143 -5.96 19.25 16.87
N MET A 144 -5.39 18.04 17.03
CA MET A 144 -5.74 16.90 16.19
C MET A 144 -7.16 16.40 16.43
N PHE A 145 -7.67 16.45 17.67
CA PHE A 145 -9.05 16.07 17.99
C PHE A 145 -10.09 17.10 17.54
N SER A 146 -9.67 18.34 17.30
CA SER A 146 -10.55 19.43 16.87
C SER A 146 -10.94 19.29 15.39
N ASN A 147 -10.03 18.83 14.54
CA ASN A 147 -10.34 18.56 13.14
C ASN A 147 -11.23 17.33 12.94
N THR A 148 -11.27 16.42 13.92
CA THR A 148 -12.13 15.22 13.89
C THR A 148 -13.60 15.53 14.19
N LYS A 149 -13.91 16.69 14.79
CA LYS A 149 -15.30 17.08 15.14
C LYS A 149 -16.17 17.47 13.93
N ASN A 150 -15.59 17.53 12.72
CA ASN A 150 -16.36 17.70 11.49
C ASN A 150 -16.70 16.35 10.81
N ILE A 151 -16.31 15.22 11.41
CA ILE A 151 -16.74 13.87 10.99
C ILE A 151 -17.94 13.45 11.86
N GLU A 152 -18.98 14.28 11.84
CA GLU A 152 -20.31 13.91 12.35
C GLU A 152 -21.30 13.93 11.17
N LYS A 153 -21.05 13.10 10.17
CA LYS A 153 -22.08 12.59 9.25
C LYS A 153 -21.75 11.14 8.92
N ASP A 154 -22.62 10.28 9.42
CA ASP A 154 -22.74 8.83 9.24
C ASP A 154 -21.69 7.93 9.91
N ASN A 155 -22.24 7.02 10.70
CA ASN A 155 -21.62 6.17 11.70
C ASN A 155 -21.07 4.86 11.10
N ASP A 156 -20.49 4.92 9.90
CA ASP A 156 -19.74 3.80 9.35
C ASP A 156 -18.26 4.09 9.52
N LYS A 157 -17.68 3.49 10.56
CA LYS A 157 -16.23 3.48 10.77
C LYS A 157 -15.56 2.91 9.51
N MET A 158 -15.01 3.79 8.68
CA MET A 158 -14.32 3.46 7.44
C MET A 158 -13.15 2.51 7.75
N CYS A 159 -13.39 1.22 7.54
CA CYS A 159 -12.50 0.15 7.91
C CYS A 159 -11.87 -0.43 6.65
N LEU A 160 -10.55 -0.35 6.54
CA LEU A 160 -9.85 -1.06 5.49
C LEU A 160 -9.81 -2.57 5.80
N PRO A 161 -9.97 -3.44 4.77
CA PRO A 161 -9.70 -4.87 4.90
C PRO A 161 -8.25 -5.15 5.30
N GLN A 162 -7.94 -6.42 5.59
CA GLN A 162 -6.55 -6.85 5.78
C GLN A 162 -5.71 -6.56 4.54
N TYR A 163 -4.41 -6.32 4.75
CA TYR A 163 -3.48 -6.02 3.67
C TYR A 163 -2.25 -6.93 3.70
N MET A 164 -1.61 -7.05 2.55
CA MET A 164 -0.36 -7.77 2.37
C MET A 164 0.61 -6.93 1.53
N ARG A 165 1.90 -7.05 1.81
CA ARG A 165 2.95 -6.45 0.97
C ARG A 165 3.21 -7.32 -0.26
N CYS A 166 3.52 -6.69 -1.38
CA CYS A 166 3.85 -7.36 -2.62
C CYS A 166 5.16 -8.14 -2.48
N CYS A 167 5.09 -9.47 -2.61
CA CYS A 167 6.25 -10.33 -2.47
C CYS A 167 7.38 -9.97 -3.46
N ALA A 168 7.05 -9.59 -4.70
CA ALA A 168 8.05 -9.22 -5.69
C ALA A 168 8.83 -7.96 -5.26
N HIS A 169 8.14 -6.96 -4.73
CA HIS A 169 8.78 -5.76 -4.21
C HIS A 169 9.65 -6.09 -2.98
N THR A 170 9.13 -6.89 -2.03
CA THR A 170 9.90 -7.32 -0.86
C THR A 170 11.16 -8.10 -1.25
N LEU A 171 11.07 -9.04 -2.19
CA LEU A 171 12.24 -9.79 -2.68
C LEU A 171 13.24 -8.87 -3.37
N SER A 172 12.77 -7.88 -4.13
CA SER A 172 13.62 -6.86 -4.75
C SER A 172 14.36 -6.02 -3.71
N LEU A 173 13.69 -5.62 -2.63
CA LEU A 173 14.31 -4.90 -1.52
C LEU A 173 15.40 -5.75 -0.83
N ILE A 174 15.12 -7.02 -0.52
CA ILE A 174 16.11 -7.94 0.08
C ILE A 174 17.35 -8.05 -0.82
N ALA A 175 17.14 -8.30 -2.11
CA ALA A 175 18.23 -8.38 -3.07
C ALA A 175 19.04 -7.08 -3.12
N THR A 176 18.38 -5.92 -3.13
CA THR A 176 19.04 -4.62 -3.17
C THR A 176 19.86 -4.34 -1.90
N CYS A 177 19.33 -4.71 -0.73
CA CYS A 177 20.01 -4.61 0.56
C CYS A 177 21.25 -5.52 0.65
N ASP A 178 21.22 -6.70 0.05
CA ASP A 178 22.39 -7.58 0.02
C ASP A 178 23.43 -7.11 -0.99
N VAL A 179 22.96 -6.60 -2.14
CA VAL A 179 23.82 -5.98 -3.16
C VAL A 179 24.56 -4.76 -2.62
N SER A 180 23.94 -3.94 -1.77
CA SER A 180 24.58 -2.75 -1.19
C SER A 180 25.72 -3.07 -0.22
N LYS A 181 25.73 -4.29 0.36
CA LYS A 181 26.80 -4.79 1.24
C LYS A 181 28.00 -5.33 0.46
N ILE A 182 27.89 -5.53 -0.86
CA ILE A 182 28.98 -6.03 -1.69
C ILE A 182 30.02 -4.92 -1.92
N THR A 183 31.26 -5.16 -1.50
CA THR A 183 32.37 -4.21 -1.61
C THR A 183 33.26 -4.44 -2.84
N ASP A 184 33.01 -5.49 -3.63
CA ASP A 184 33.77 -5.79 -4.85
C ASP A 184 33.57 -4.70 -5.92
N ALA A 185 34.66 -4.01 -6.28
CA ALA A 185 34.64 -2.90 -7.22
C ALA A 185 34.27 -3.29 -8.66
N ASN A 186 34.64 -4.50 -9.11
CA ASN A 186 34.28 -4.99 -10.43
C ASN A 186 32.78 -5.27 -10.49
N TYR A 187 32.25 -5.92 -9.46
CA TYR A 187 30.82 -6.17 -9.33
C TYR A 187 30.02 -4.87 -9.30
N VAL A 188 30.39 -3.90 -8.45
CA VAL A 188 29.70 -2.60 -8.32
C VAL A 188 29.67 -1.84 -9.66
N LYS A 189 30.76 -1.90 -10.44
CA LYS A 189 30.82 -1.25 -11.76
C LYS A 189 29.88 -1.91 -12.76
N VAL A 190 29.87 -3.25 -12.83
CA VAL A 190 29.01 -4.01 -13.75
C VAL A 190 27.54 -3.90 -13.34
N SER A 191 27.24 -3.99 -12.06
CA SER A 191 25.88 -3.92 -11.52
C SER A 191 25.26 -2.55 -11.79
N LYS A 192 25.95 -1.45 -11.49
CA LYS A 192 25.47 -0.08 -11.80
C LYS A 192 25.13 0.09 -13.28
N SER A 193 26.00 -0.37 -14.18
CA SER A 193 25.73 -0.30 -15.62
C SER A 193 24.50 -1.10 -16.04
N THR A 194 24.27 -2.25 -15.41
CA THR A 194 23.16 -3.15 -15.73
C THR A 194 21.84 -2.63 -15.16
N PHE A 195 21.80 -2.26 -13.88
CA PHE A 195 20.59 -1.76 -13.22
C PHE A 195 20.14 -0.40 -13.74
N ASN A 196 21.07 0.48 -14.13
CA ASN A 196 20.71 1.74 -14.79
C ASN A 196 19.99 1.53 -16.13
N LYS A 197 20.23 0.42 -16.83
CA LYS A 197 19.49 0.08 -18.06
C LYS A 197 18.09 -0.45 -17.77
N LEU A 198 17.90 -1.11 -16.62
CA LEU A 198 16.61 -1.66 -16.19
C LEU A 198 15.67 -0.60 -15.60
N LEU A 199 16.22 0.46 -15.00
CA LEU A 199 15.45 1.61 -14.50
C LEU A 199 14.67 2.35 -15.61
N TYR A 200 15.09 2.24 -16.89
CA TYR A 200 14.33 2.78 -18.02
C TYR A 200 13.11 1.93 -18.42
N CYS A 201 12.92 0.74 -17.84
CA CYS A 201 11.83 -0.17 -18.16
C CYS A 201 10.75 -0.30 -17.07
N ASN A 202 10.94 0.33 -15.90
CA ASN A 202 9.91 0.45 -14.86
C ASN A 202 9.32 1.87 -14.89
N LEU A 203 8.43 2.11 -15.85
CA LEU A 203 7.50 3.24 -15.93
C LEU A 203 6.12 2.71 -16.32
#